data_AF-H3R9S5-F1
#
_entry.id   AF-H3R9S5-F1
#
_cell.length_a   1.000
_cell.length_b   1.000
_cell.length_c   1.000
_cell.angle_alpha   90.00
_cell.angle_beta   90.00
_cell.angle_gamma   90.00
#
_symmetry.space_group_name_H-M   'P 1'
#
loop_
_entity.id
_entity.type
_entity.pdbx_description
1 polymer ?
#
loop_
_entity_poly.entity_id
_entity_poly.type
_entity_poly.pdbx_seq_one_letter_code
_entity_poly.pdbx_strand_id
1 'polypeptide(L)'
;MEPELTVTFPPELEQALARMADRLARREPLMREISEHMYKAVMDNFDQEGQPVKWLPVAREGKILQDSGRLASSIDTYSDNDRAVVGTNVIYARIQNQGGKTKPHEIRPKW
;
A
#
# COMPACT_ATOMS: atom_id res chain seq x y z
N MET A 1 6.82 27.12 -55.06
CA MET A 1 6.00 25.99 -54.56
C MET A 1 6.92 25.22 -53.66
N GLU A 2 6.79 25.37 -52.35
CA GLU A 2 7.65 24.64 -51.41
C GLU A 2 7.28 23.15 -51.46
N PRO A 3 8.27 22.24 -51.41
CA PRO A 3 8.00 20.82 -51.46
C PRO A 3 7.26 20.38 -50.19
N GLU A 4 6.15 19.66 -50.37
CA GLU A 4 5.37 19.08 -49.29
C GLU A 4 6.14 17.90 -48.67
N LEU A 5 6.67 18.11 -47.46
CA LEU A 5 7.41 17.08 -46.74
C LEU A 5 6.44 16.07 -46.13
N THR A 6 6.37 14.87 -46.70
CA THR A 6 5.55 13.78 -46.14
C THR A 6 6.42 12.90 -45.23
N VAL A 7 6.17 12.94 -43.93
CA VAL A 7 6.80 12.04 -42.95
C VAL A 7 5.96 10.78 -42.82
N THR A 8 6.56 9.61 -43.06
CA THR A 8 5.89 8.30 -42.91
C THR A 8 6.47 7.58 -41.70
N PHE A 9 5.61 7.07 -40.81
CA PHE A 9 6.04 6.29 -39.65
C PHE A 9 5.96 4.79 -39.94
N PRO A 10 6.90 3.99 -39.41
CA PRO A 10 6.83 2.54 -39.55
C PRO A 10 5.67 1.97 -38.71
N PRO A 11 4.93 0.95 -39.19
CA PRO A 11 3.78 0.37 -38.49
C PRO A 11 4.11 -0.14 -37.07
N GLU A 12 5.34 -0.59 -36.84
CA GLU A 12 5.79 -1.10 -35.54
C GLU A 12 5.83 0.01 -34.48
N LEU A 13 6.19 1.24 -34.89
CA LEU A 13 6.22 2.40 -34.00
C LEU A 13 4.79 2.80 -33.59
N GLU A 14 3.87 2.85 -34.55
CA GLU A 14 2.46 3.15 -34.27
C GLU A 14 1.85 2.13 -33.31
N GLN A 15 2.10 0.84 -33.55
CA GLN A 15 1.63 -0.22 -32.66
C GLN A 15 2.25 -0.14 -31.27
N ALA A 16 3.54 0.21 -31.16
CA ALA A 16 4.21 0.38 -29.88
C ALA A 16 3.61 1.55 -29.08
N LEU A 17 3.37 2.69 -29.74
CA LEU A 17 2.74 3.86 -29.13
C LEU A 17 1.29 3.57 -28.71
N ALA A 18 0.52 2.85 -29.53
CA ALA A 18 -0.84 2.43 -29.18
C ALA A 18 -0.86 1.54 -27.93
N ARG A 19 0.02 0.53 -27.87
CA ARG A 19 0.16 -0.32 -26.68
C ARG A 19 0.56 0.47 -25.44
N MET A 20 1.42 1.47 -25.59
CA MET A 20 1.81 2.35 -24.48
C MET A 20 0.62 3.20 -24.02
N ALA A 21 -0.12 3.82 -24.94
CA ALA A 21 -1.32 4.57 -24.63
C ALA A 21 -2.38 3.71 -23.92
N ASP A 22 -2.59 2.48 -24.38
CA ASP A 22 -3.53 1.53 -23.76
C ASP A 22 -3.15 1.20 -22.32
N ARG A 23 -1.87 0.99 -22.03
CA ARG A 23 -1.37 0.74 -20.66
C ARG A 23 -1.46 1.98 -19.77
N LEU A 24 -1.27 3.16 -20.35
CA LEU A 24 -1.48 4.42 -19.65
C LEU A 24 -2.97 4.71 -19.40
N ALA A 25 -3.87 4.12 -20.18
CA ALA A 25 -5.32 4.22 -19.97
C ALA A 25 -5.83 3.15 -18.99
N ARG A 26 -5.28 1.93 -19.03
CA ARG A 26 -5.61 0.76 -18.19
C ARG A 26 -4.45 0.41 -17.27
N ARG A 27 -4.39 1.15 -16.17
CA ARG A 27 -3.37 1.06 -15.13
C ARG A 27 -3.78 0.10 -14.02
N GLU A 28 -4.98 -0.49 -14.04
CA GLU A 28 -5.41 -1.47 -13.03
C GLU A 28 -4.38 -2.57 -12.77
N PRO A 29 -3.72 -3.17 -13.80
CA PRO A 29 -2.70 -4.19 -13.56
C PRO A 29 -1.50 -3.66 -12.78
N LEU A 30 -1.08 -2.42 -13.07
CA LEU A 30 0.02 -1.75 -12.38
C LEU A 30 -0.37 -1.41 -10.93
N MET A 31 -1.56 -0.85 -10.73
CA MET A 31 -2.03 -0.49 -9.39
C MET A 31 -2.21 -1.72 -8.51
N ARG A 32 -2.65 -2.84 -9.07
CA ARG A 32 -2.68 -4.13 -8.39
C ARG A 32 -1.29 -4.56 -7.92
N GLU A 33 -0.30 -4.56 -8.81
CA GLU A 33 1.08 -4.94 -8.46
C GLU A 33 1.66 -4.02 -7.37
N ILE A 34 1.42 -2.71 -7.46
CA ILE A 34 1.82 -1.75 -6.42
C ILE A 34 1.14 -2.10 -5.08
N SER A 35 -0.16 -2.41 -5.07
CA SER A 35 -0.89 -2.77 -3.85
C SER A 35 -0.38 -4.06 -3.21
N GLU A 36 -0.05 -5.07 -4.01
CA GLU A 36 0.51 -6.35 -3.55
C GLU A 36 1.91 -6.16 -2.94
N HIS A 37 2.76 -5.35 -3.57
CA HIS A 37 4.07 -5.00 -3.01
C HIS A 37 3.97 -4.21 -1.70
N MET A 38 3.06 -3.22 -1.63
CA MET A 38 2.80 -2.49 -0.38
C MET A 38 2.30 -3.43 0.71
N TYR A 39 1.40 -4.36 0.38
CA TYR A 39 0.87 -5.34 1.33
C TYR A 39 1.97 -6.22 1.89
N LYS A 40 2.83 -6.76 1.01
CA LYS A 40 4.00 -7.52 1.43
C LYS A 40 4.88 -6.71 2.38
N ALA A 41 5.18 -5.45 2.07
CA ALA A 41 5.98 -4.60 2.94
C ALA A 41 5.33 -4.37 4.31
N VAL A 42 4.00 -4.25 4.38
CA VAL A 42 3.28 -4.15 5.67
C VAL A 42 3.38 -5.47 6.46
N MET A 43 3.19 -6.61 5.82
CA MET A 43 3.29 -7.91 6.49
C MET A 43 4.72 -8.21 6.96
N ASP A 44 5.72 -7.90 6.14
CA ASP A 44 7.14 -8.03 6.50
C ASP A 44 7.48 -7.15 7.72
N ASN A 45 6.88 -5.94 7.82
CA ASN A 45 7.03 -5.08 9.01
C ASN A 45 6.41 -5.70 10.26
N PHE A 46 5.24 -6.33 10.17
CA PHE A 46 4.68 -7.07 11.31
C PHE A 46 5.62 -8.20 11.73
N ASP A 47 6.13 -8.98 10.79
CA ASP A 47 6.95 -10.15 11.08
C ASP A 47 8.31 -9.82 11.69
N GLN A 48 8.96 -8.77 11.19
CA GLN A 48 10.27 -8.30 11.66
C GLN A 48 10.17 -7.32 12.82
N GLU A 49 8.95 -6.90 13.18
CA GLU A 49 8.68 -5.89 14.21
C GLU A 49 9.28 -4.53 13.84
N GLY A 50 9.16 -4.15 12.56
CA GLY A 50 9.66 -2.92 11.96
C GLY A 50 10.88 -3.12 11.05
N GLN A 51 10.95 -2.34 9.97
CA GLN A 51 12.06 -2.33 9.01
C GLN A 51 12.30 -0.91 8.44
N PRO A 52 13.56 -0.47 8.19
CA PRO A 52 14.83 -1.15 8.52
C PRO A 52 15.19 -1.10 10.01
N VAL A 53 14.47 -0.29 10.79
CA VAL A 53 14.66 -0.14 12.23
C VAL A 53 13.49 -0.80 12.94
N LYS A 54 13.79 -1.66 13.92
CA LYS A 54 12.77 -2.26 14.77
C LYS A 54 12.03 -1.21 15.60
N TRP A 55 10.76 -1.47 15.86
CA TRP A 55 9.96 -0.68 16.77
C TRP A 55 10.45 -0.79 18.20
N LEU A 56 10.11 0.22 19.01
CA LEU A 56 10.45 0.22 20.43
C LEU A 56 9.76 -0.95 21.14
N PRO A 57 10.46 -1.59 22.10
CA PRO A 57 9.91 -2.73 22.82
C PRO A 57 8.70 -2.33 23.66
N VAL A 58 7.80 -3.28 23.85
CA VAL A 58 6.63 -3.15 24.71
C VAL A 58 6.85 -3.91 26.01
N ALA A 59 6.22 -3.48 27.11
CA ALA A 59 6.37 -4.11 28.42
C ALA A 59 5.70 -5.50 28.55
N ARG A 60 5.08 -5.99 27.48
CA ARG A 60 4.48 -7.33 27.41
C ARG A 60 5.36 -8.28 26.61
N GLU A 61 5.20 -9.56 26.86
CA GLU A 61 5.80 -10.60 26.04
C GLU A 61 5.06 -10.75 24.68
N GLY A 62 5.77 -11.26 23.67
CA GLY A 62 5.26 -11.50 22.31
C GLY A 62 5.64 -10.44 21.27
N LYS A 63 5.15 -10.60 20.04
CA LYS A 63 5.48 -9.72 18.90
C LYS A 63 4.86 -8.33 19.05
N ILE A 64 5.61 -7.27 18.73
CA ILE A 64 5.12 -5.88 18.76
C ILE A 64 3.95 -5.70 17.76
N LEU A 65 2.93 -4.94 18.16
CA LEU A 65 1.65 -4.75 17.43
C LEU A 65 0.86 -6.02 17.08
N GLN A 66 1.25 -7.17 17.65
CA GLN A 66 0.58 -8.45 17.46
C GLN A 66 0.29 -9.10 18.82
N ASP A 67 -0.87 -8.77 19.38
CA ASP A 67 -1.37 -9.43 20.60
C ASP A 67 -2.18 -10.67 20.21
N SER A 68 -3.40 -10.48 19.71
CA SER A 68 -4.21 -11.54 19.09
C SER A 68 -3.93 -11.75 17.60
N GLY A 69 -3.10 -10.90 16.98
CA GLY A 69 -2.87 -10.88 15.53
C GLY A 69 -4.01 -10.28 14.69
N ARG A 70 -5.13 -9.87 15.32
CA ARG A 70 -6.32 -9.34 14.63
C ARG A 70 -6.03 -8.18 13.66
N LEU A 71 -5.11 -7.29 14.03
CA LEU A 71 -4.75 -6.18 13.16
C LEU A 71 -4.09 -6.70 11.88
N ALA A 72 -3.02 -7.47 12.01
CA ALA A 72 -2.26 -8.02 10.90
C ALA A 72 -3.15 -8.87 9.98
N SER A 73 -4.01 -9.72 10.55
CA SER A 73 -4.95 -10.56 9.78
C SER A 73 -6.06 -9.78 9.06
N SER A 74 -6.27 -8.51 9.41
CA SER A 74 -7.31 -7.66 8.82
C SER A 74 -6.79 -6.72 7.73
N ILE A 75 -5.48 -6.73 7.49
CA ILE A 75 -4.88 -5.93 6.42
C ILE A 75 -5.26 -6.58 5.10
N ASP A 76 -5.75 -5.77 4.18
CA ASP A 76 -6.16 -6.21 2.85
C ASP A 76 -5.77 -5.17 1.80
N THR A 77 -5.80 -5.56 0.54
CA THR A 77 -5.51 -4.70 -0.61
C THR A 77 -6.76 -4.32 -1.38
N TYR A 78 -6.70 -3.16 -2.01
CA TYR A 78 -7.67 -2.75 -3.01
C TYR A 78 -6.92 -1.96 -4.09
N SER A 79 -7.30 -2.17 -5.34
CA SER A 79 -6.77 -1.40 -6.45
C SER A 79 -7.82 -1.16 -7.52
N ASP A 80 -7.77 0.03 -8.11
CA ASP A 80 -8.49 0.39 -9.32
C ASP A 80 -7.54 1.09 -10.30
N ASN A 81 -8.07 1.73 -11.34
CA ASN A 81 -7.26 2.35 -12.37
C ASN A 81 -6.40 3.52 -11.86
N ASP A 82 -6.81 4.14 -10.76
CA ASP A 82 -6.22 5.38 -10.26
C ASP A 82 -5.60 5.21 -8.87
N ARG A 83 -5.89 4.10 -8.19
CA ARG A 83 -5.50 3.90 -6.78
C ARG A 83 -4.96 2.50 -6.54
N ALA A 84 -3.90 2.44 -5.75
CA ALA A 84 -3.41 1.26 -5.07
C ALA A 84 -3.51 1.51 -3.56
N VAL A 85 -4.18 0.63 -2.83
CA VAL A 85 -4.52 0.83 -1.42
C VAL A 85 -4.19 -0.43 -0.62
N VAL A 86 -3.63 -0.22 0.57
CA VAL A 86 -3.48 -1.23 1.62
C VAL A 86 -4.06 -0.65 2.89
N GLY A 87 -4.91 -1.41 3.58
CA GLY A 87 -5.57 -0.90 4.76
C GLY A 87 -6.31 -1.97 5.56
N THR A 88 -7.01 -1.52 6.58
CA THR A 88 -7.83 -2.36 7.46
C THR A 88 -9.10 -1.62 7.84
N ASN A 89 -10.19 -2.38 8.02
CA ASN A 89 -11.46 -1.88 8.53
C ASN A 89 -11.58 -1.97 10.06
N VAL A 90 -10.50 -2.35 10.76
CA VAL A 90 -10.48 -2.39 12.22
C VAL A 90 -10.59 -0.98 12.79
N ILE A 91 -11.59 -0.76 13.65
CA ILE A 91 -11.96 0.57 14.17
C ILE A 91 -10.78 1.28 14.83
N TYR A 92 -9.99 0.58 15.65
CA TYR A 92 -8.87 1.20 16.37
C TYR A 92 -7.69 1.55 15.46
N ALA A 93 -7.59 0.95 14.26
CA ALA A 93 -6.44 1.12 13.37
C ALA A 93 -6.33 2.56 12.85
N ARG A 94 -7.46 3.27 12.70
CA ARG A 94 -7.44 4.68 12.29
C ARG A 94 -6.68 5.54 13.28
N ILE A 95 -6.99 5.41 14.57
CA ILE A 95 -6.32 6.18 15.63
C ILE A 95 -4.86 5.75 15.75
N GLN A 96 -4.57 4.45 15.60
CA GLN A 96 -3.21 3.92 15.61
C GLN A 96 -2.33 4.51 14.50
N ASN A 97 -2.85 4.58 13.26
CA ASN A 97 -2.05 4.95 12.09
C ASN A 97 -2.02 6.46 11.83
N GLN A 98 -3.12 7.17 12.11
CA GLN A 98 -3.28 8.59 11.79
C GLN A 98 -3.18 9.48 13.03
N GLY A 99 -3.04 8.87 14.21
CA GLY A 99 -3.25 9.56 15.47
C GLY A 99 -4.73 9.86 15.71
N GLY A 100 -5.05 10.32 16.91
CA GLY A 100 -6.41 10.69 17.28
C GLY A 100 -6.53 10.96 18.77
N LYS A 101 -7.62 11.61 19.17
CA LYS A 101 -7.93 11.83 20.58
C LYS A 101 -8.81 10.70 21.09
N THR A 102 -8.33 9.98 22.09
CA THR A 102 -9.11 9.01 22.86
C THR A 102 -9.46 9.61 24.22
N LYS A 103 -10.49 9.09 24.88
CA LYS A 103 -10.77 9.47 26.26
C LYS A 103 -9.57 9.04 27.13
N PRO A 104 -9.17 9.84 28.14
CA PRO A 104 -8.18 9.41 29.12
C PRO A 104 -8.58 8.07 29.72
N HIS A 105 -7.63 7.13 29.83
CA HIS A 105 -7.83 5.88 30.53
C HIS A 105 -7.06 5.92 31.86
N GLU A 106 -7.72 5.53 32.95
CA GLU A 106 -7.09 5.45 34.27
C GLU A 106 -6.32 4.12 34.35
N ILE A 107 -4.99 4.17 34.47
CA ILE A 107 -4.17 2.99 34.68
C ILE A 107 -4.12 2.72 36.18
N ARG A 108 -4.76 1.63 36.62
CA ARG A 108 -4.72 1.19 38.01
C ARG A 108 -3.69 0.06 38.18
N PRO A 109 -2.94 0.04 39.29
CA PRO A 109 -2.09 -1.09 39.62
C PRO A 109 -2.91 -2.36 39.78
N LYS A 110 -2.41 -3.46 39.22
CA LYS A 110 -2.89 -4.81 39.54
C LYS A 110 -2.24 -5.20 40.87
N TRP A 111 -3.03 -5.22 41.94
CA TRP A 111 -2.67 -5.82 43.21
C TRP A 111 -2.99 -7.31 43.19
#